data_AF-E6MMX2-F1
#
_entry.id   AF-E6MMX2-F1
#
_cell.length_a   1.000
_cell.length_b   1.000
_cell.length_c   1.000
_cell.angle_alpha   90.00
_cell.angle_beta   90.00
_cell.angle_gamma   90.00
#
_symmetry.space_group_name_H-M   'P 1'
#
loop_
_entity.id
_entity.type
_entity.pdbx_description
1 polymer ?
#
loop_
_entity_poly.entity_id
_entity_poly.type
_entity_poly.pdbx_seq_one_letter_code
_entity_poly.pdbx_strand_id
1 'polypeptide(L)'
;MERIITKNKQRVSSFELLRILCMLFVIGGHLIGKGMQITYDSTLYGGGEDYSLSRLLYSFCIVAVSTFVLISGYFSIKFNWRKIIKIWFSVLFFSWLIADYMVIGQNNIKGSLPYFMPIISNEFWFISCYFVLCGVSPLLNRLVDNMSKKNFKYLLLCCLVVFYGWATFNYIFNFRQFVPDFGGGIINFSIFIFNREI
;
A
#
# COMPACT_ATOMS: atom_id res chain seq x y z
N MET A 1 -33.17 -17.21 -30.16
CA MET A 1 -32.51 -15.92 -30.37
C MET A 1 -31.89 -15.51 -29.02
N GLU A 2 -30.60 -15.80 -28.84
CA GLU A 2 -29.87 -15.57 -27.58
C GLU A 2 -29.80 -14.08 -27.25
N ARG A 3 -30.29 -13.70 -26.06
CA ARG A 3 -30.02 -12.38 -25.48
C ARG A 3 -28.61 -12.39 -24.91
N ILE A 4 -27.66 -11.82 -25.66
CA ILE A 4 -26.37 -11.40 -25.13
C ILE A 4 -26.66 -10.19 -24.21
N ILE A 5 -26.95 -10.46 -22.94
CA ILE A 5 -26.95 -9.41 -21.91
C ILE A 5 -25.48 -9.09 -21.65
N THR A 6 -24.96 -8.08 -22.34
CA THR A 6 -23.70 -7.44 -21.94
C THR A 6 -23.91 -6.91 -20.52
N LYS A 7 -23.37 -7.62 -19.53
CA LYS A 7 -23.32 -7.17 -18.13
C LYS A 7 -22.49 -5.89 -18.08
N ASN A 8 -23.15 -4.76 -18.29
CA ASN A 8 -22.52 -3.45 -18.20
C ASN A 8 -21.96 -3.32 -16.79
N LYS A 9 -20.64 -3.28 -16.65
CA LYS A 9 -19.98 -3.11 -15.36
C LYS A 9 -20.29 -1.69 -14.90
N GLN A 10 -21.35 -1.54 -14.10
CA GLN A 10 -21.81 -0.25 -13.62
C GLN A 10 -20.67 0.45 -12.86
N ARG A 11 -20.24 1.60 -13.37
CA ARG A 11 -19.24 2.42 -12.70
C ARG A 11 -19.86 2.96 -11.42
N VAL A 12 -19.15 2.82 -10.31
CA VAL A 12 -19.59 3.32 -9.00
C VAL A 12 -18.75 4.53 -8.63
N SER A 13 -19.28 5.73 -8.88
CA SER A 13 -18.54 6.99 -8.74
C SER A 13 -18.00 7.23 -7.32
N SER A 14 -18.68 6.72 -6.29
CA SER A 14 -18.23 6.84 -4.89
C SER A 14 -16.88 6.14 -4.65
N PHE A 15 -16.63 4.98 -5.27
CA PHE A 15 -15.35 4.29 -5.15
C PHE A 15 -14.24 4.98 -5.93
N GLU A 16 -14.56 5.60 -7.07
CA GLU A 16 -13.58 6.39 -7.84
C GLU A 16 -13.18 7.66 -7.07
N LEU A 17 -14.16 8.36 -6.46
CA LEU A 17 -13.88 9.48 -5.54
C LEU A 17 -13.02 9.04 -4.36
N LEU A 18 -13.34 7.89 -3.76
CA LEU A 18 -12.55 7.35 -2.65
C LEU A 18 -11.11 7.01 -3.08
N ARG A 19 -10.88 6.49 -4.29
CA ARG A 19 -9.52 6.28 -4.83
C ARG A 19 -8.75 7.59 -4.96
N ILE A 20 -9.39 8.66 -5.46
CA ILE A 20 -8.77 9.99 -5.57
C ILE A 20 -8.42 10.53 -4.18
N LEU A 21 -9.34 10.44 -3.22
CA LEU A 21 -9.09 10.84 -1.84
C LEU A 21 -7.92 10.06 -1.22
N CYS A 22 -7.85 8.75 -1.47
CA CYS A 22 -6.72 7.93 -1.02
C CYS A 22 -5.40 8.43 -1.64
N MET A 23 -5.37 8.74 -2.95
CA MET A 23 -4.17 9.27 -3.60
C MET A 23 -3.73 10.61 -2.98
N LEU A 24 -4.66 11.50 -2.65
CA LEU A 24 -4.35 12.77 -1.97
C LEU A 24 -3.76 12.54 -0.58
N PHE A 25 -4.31 11.62 0.20
CA PHE A 25 -3.78 11.27 1.51
C PHE A 25 -2.41 10.58 1.45
N VAL A 26 -2.15 9.77 0.42
CA VAL A 26 -0.81 9.21 0.19
C VAL A 26 0.22 10.32 -0.08
N ILE A 27 -0.14 11.31 -0.90
CA ILE A 27 0.72 12.48 -1.15
C ILE A 27 0.92 13.27 0.15
N GLY A 28 -0.16 13.54 0.90
CA GLY A 28 -0.10 14.23 2.19
C GLY A 28 0.81 13.52 3.21
N GLY A 29 0.72 12.20 3.29
CA GLY A 29 1.60 11.39 4.13
C GLY A 29 3.08 11.52 3.75
N HIS A 30 3.39 11.57 2.46
CA HIS A 30 4.77 11.82 2.00
C HIS A 30 5.24 13.25 2.30
N LEU A 31 4.38 14.25 2.16
CA LEU A 31 4.71 15.63 2.50
C LEU A 31 5.02 15.78 4.00
N ILE A 32 4.20 15.17 4.87
CA ILE A 32 4.41 15.21 6.31
C ILE A 32 5.68 14.41 6.70
N GLY A 33 5.78 13.17 6.23
CA GLY A 33 6.83 12.24 6.67
C GLY A 33 8.20 12.49 6.04
N LYS A 34 8.26 12.81 4.74
CA LYS A 34 9.53 13.05 4.02
C LYS A 34 9.81 14.53 3.75
N GLY A 35 8.78 15.37 3.64
CA GLY A 35 8.92 16.79 3.31
C GLY A 35 9.17 17.67 4.53
N MET A 36 8.23 17.67 5.50
CA MET A 36 8.30 18.54 6.68
C MET A 36 9.36 18.09 7.68
N GLN A 37 9.57 16.77 7.82
CA GLN A 37 10.61 16.17 8.68
C GLN A 37 10.65 16.75 10.11
N ILE A 38 9.48 17.01 10.71
CA ILE A 38 9.40 17.56 12.07
C ILE A 38 10.03 16.56 13.05
N THR A 39 11.07 17.00 13.76
CA THR A 39 11.84 16.19 14.69
C THR A 39 11.18 16.14 16.07
N TYR A 40 11.36 15.02 16.77
CA TYR A 40 10.91 14.86 18.14
C TYR A 40 11.81 15.65 19.11
N ASP A 41 11.22 16.53 19.91
CA ASP A 41 11.92 17.25 20.97
C ASP A 41 11.67 16.60 22.34
N SER A 42 12.70 15.96 22.91
CA SER A 42 12.60 15.29 24.21
C SER A 42 12.40 16.23 25.40
N THR A 43 12.59 17.54 25.23
CA THR A 43 12.39 18.53 26.30
C THR A 43 10.93 18.98 26.41
N LEU A 44 10.12 18.72 25.39
CA LEU A 44 8.71 19.07 25.31
C LEU A 44 7.83 17.84 25.53
N TYR A 45 6.70 18.02 26.23
CA TYR A 45 5.73 16.95 26.42
C TYR A 45 5.24 16.44 25.05
N GLY A 46 5.31 15.13 24.84
CA GLY A 46 4.89 14.50 23.58
C GLY A 46 5.77 14.82 22.36
N GLY A 47 6.96 15.42 22.53
CA GLY A 47 7.84 15.75 21.40
C GLY A 47 7.64 17.14 20.80
N GLY A 48 6.74 17.95 21.38
CA GLY A 48 6.28 19.23 20.84
C GLY A 48 4.88 19.14 20.21
N GLU A 49 4.17 20.27 20.21
CA GLU A 49 2.81 20.37 19.64
C GLU A 49 2.82 20.10 18.14
N ASP A 50 3.76 20.68 17.40
CA ASP A 50 3.92 20.49 15.96
C ASP A 50 4.23 19.04 15.61
N TYR A 51 5.10 18.38 16.38
CA TYR A 51 5.40 16.97 16.21
C TYR A 51 4.13 16.14 16.42
N SER A 52 3.44 16.35 17.54
CA SER A 52 2.22 15.61 17.88
C SER A 52 1.13 15.78 16.82
N LEU A 53 0.90 17.01 16.35
CA LEU A 53 -0.06 17.30 15.28
C LEU A 53 0.36 16.64 13.96
N SER A 54 1.64 16.70 13.60
CA SER A 54 2.14 16.05 12.39
C SER A 54 1.95 14.53 12.43
N ARG A 55 2.19 13.88 13.59
CA ARG A 55 1.98 12.45 13.80
C ARG A 55 0.51 12.08 13.75
N LEU A 56 -0.37 12.93 14.29
CA LEU A 56 -1.81 12.74 14.21
C LEU A 56 -2.29 12.77 12.76
N LEU A 57 -1.90 13.81 12.00
CA LEU A 57 -2.24 13.95 10.58
C LEU A 57 -1.67 12.80 9.73
N TYR A 58 -0.42 12.40 9.99
CA TYR A 58 0.20 11.26 9.33
C TYR A 58 -0.56 9.95 9.58
N SER A 59 -1.11 9.77 10.79
CA SER A 59 -1.90 8.58 11.15
C SER A 59 -3.21 8.47 10.34
N PHE A 60 -3.82 9.59 9.94
CA PHE A 60 -4.95 9.55 9.00
C PHE A 60 -4.49 9.23 7.57
N CYS A 61 -3.33 9.77 7.17
CA CYS A 61 -2.80 9.58 5.82
C CYS A 61 -2.39 8.13 5.55
N ILE A 62 -1.77 7.45 6.52
CA ILE A 62 -1.23 6.10 6.33
C ILE A 62 -2.32 5.05 6.06
N VAL A 63 -3.53 5.25 6.60
CA VAL A 63 -4.68 4.36 6.38
C VAL A 63 -5.11 4.33 4.91
N ALA A 64 -4.89 5.42 4.17
CA ALA A 64 -5.28 5.55 2.77
C ALA A 64 -4.66 4.47 1.87
N VAL A 65 -3.44 4.03 2.16
CA VAL A 65 -2.76 2.98 1.39
C VAL A 65 -3.53 1.66 1.52
N SER A 66 -3.87 1.26 2.75
CA SER A 66 -4.65 0.05 3.04
C SER A 66 -6.04 0.13 2.41
N THR A 67 -6.70 1.29 2.50
CA THR A 67 -7.99 1.52 1.83
C THR A 67 -7.88 1.40 0.31
N PHE A 68 -6.82 1.94 -0.30
CA PHE A 68 -6.61 1.82 -1.74
C PHE A 68 -6.43 0.37 -2.20
N VAL A 69 -5.70 -0.44 -1.41
CA VAL A 69 -5.54 -1.88 -1.66
C VAL A 69 -6.87 -2.62 -1.49
N LEU A 70 -7.65 -2.31 -0.45
CA LEU A 70 -8.98 -2.89 -0.20
C LEU A 70 -9.93 -2.64 -1.38
N ILE A 71 -10.02 -1.40 -1.87
CA ILE A 71 -10.85 -1.08 -3.03
C ILE A 71 -10.37 -1.86 -4.27
N SER A 72 -9.06 -2.03 -4.42
CA SER A 72 -8.49 -2.79 -5.53
C SER A 72 -8.84 -4.29 -5.44
N GLY A 73 -8.79 -4.87 -4.24
CA GLY A 73 -9.24 -6.24 -3.96
C GLY A 73 -10.73 -6.45 -4.20
N TYR A 74 -11.57 -5.51 -3.73
CA TYR A 74 -13.02 -5.57 -3.85
C TYR A 74 -13.49 -5.71 -5.31
N PHE A 75 -12.89 -4.97 -6.25
CA PHE A 75 -13.21 -5.08 -7.68
C PHE A 75 -12.51 -6.23 -8.42
N SER A 76 -11.85 -7.12 -7.67
CA SER A 76 -10.98 -8.21 -8.13
C SER A 76 -9.86 -7.72 -9.05
N ILE A 77 -8.62 -7.73 -8.53
CA ILE A 77 -7.43 -7.44 -9.34
C ILE A 77 -7.25 -8.58 -10.34
N LYS A 78 -7.68 -8.36 -11.59
CA LYS A 78 -7.29 -9.18 -12.72
C LYS A 78 -5.91 -8.75 -13.18
N PHE A 79 -4.99 -9.71 -13.20
CA PHE A 79 -3.66 -9.48 -13.73
C PHE A 79 -3.74 -9.00 -15.19
N ASN A 80 -3.16 -7.84 -15.46
CA ASN A 80 -3.10 -7.25 -16.79
C ASN A 80 -1.70 -6.73 -17.05
N TRP A 81 -0.93 -7.49 -17.84
CA TRP A 81 0.46 -7.19 -18.14
C TRP A 81 0.64 -5.82 -18.80
N ARG A 82 -0.28 -5.39 -19.67
CA ARG A 82 -0.22 -4.08 -20.33
C ARG A 82 -0.34 -2.92 -19.33
N LYS A 83 -1.20 -3.08 -18.31
CA LYS A 83 -1.34 -2.08 -17.24
C LYS A 83 -0.07 -2.00 -16.40
N ILE A 84 0.54 -3.15 -16.09
CA ILE A 84 1.78 -3.23 -15.31
C ILE A 84 2.93 -2.55 -16.06
N ILE A 85 3.13 -2.86 -17.36
CA ILE A 85 4.11 -2.15 -18.21
C ILE A 85 3.90 -0.64 -18.14
N LYS A 86 2.66 -0.19 -18.31
CA LYS A 86 2.36 1.24 -18.38
C LYS A 86 2.75 1.92 -17.06
N ILE A 87 2.41 1.33 -15.92
CA ILE A 87 2.82 1.82 -14.61
C ILE A 87 4.34 1.78 -14.47
N TRP A 88 4.98 0.70 -14.92
CA TRP A 88 6.43 0.52 -14.86
C TRP A 88 7.18 1.64 -15.58
N PHE A 89 6.82 1.95 -16.82
CA PHE A 89 7.43 3.04 -17.57
C PHE A 89 7.13 4.42 -16.97
N SER A 90 5.90 4.65 -16.47
CA SER A 90 5.60 5.89 -15.77
C SER A 90 6.47 6.07 -14.53
N VAL A 91 6.65 5.02 -13.73
CA VAL A 91 7.50 5.06 -12.53
C VAL A 91 8.96 5.30 -12.91
N LEU A 92 9.49 4.59 -13.91
CA LEU A 92 10.85 4.79 -14.40
C LEU A 92 11.09 6.22 -14.87
N PHE A 93 10.15 6.78 -15.65
CA PHE A 93 10.25 8.14 -16.15
C PHE A 93 10.42 9.16 -15.01
N PHE A 94 9.55 9.12 -14.01
CA PHE A 94 9.66 10.04 -12.86
C PHE A 94 10.88 9.74 -12.00
N SER A 95 11.26 8.46 -11.85
CA SER A 95 12.42 8.04 -11.08
C SER A 95 13.71 8.57 -11.67
N TRP A 96 13.87 8.52 -13.00
CA TRP A 96 15.06 9.04 -13.67
C TRP A 96 15.14 10.56 -13.59
N LEU A 97 14.02 11.28 -13.66
CA LEU A 97 14.03 12.73 -13.42
C LEU A 97 14.56 13.08 -12.01
N ILE A 98 14.19 12.29 -11.00
CA ILE A 98 14.71 12.45 -9.64
C ILE A 98 16.20 12.09 -9.58
N ALA A 99 16.60 10.99 -10.22
CA ALA A 99 18.00 10.57 -10.28
C ALA A 99 18.89 11.65 -10.91
N ASP A 100 18.46 12.22 -12.04
CA ASP A 100 19.16 13.30 -12.74
C ASP A 100 19.27 14.55 -11.86
N TYR A 101 18.19 14.92 -11.16
CA TYR A 101 18.22 16.02 -10.19
C TYR A 101 19.23 15.76 -9.06
N MET A 102 19.32 14.55 -8.53
CA MET A 102 20.27 14.22 -7.46
C MET A 102 21.73 14.22 -7.95
N VAL A 103 21.98 13.77 -9.19
CA VAL A 103 23.32 13.77 -9.78
C VAL A 103 23.78 15.18 -10.13
N ILE A 104 22.94 15.95 -10.84
CA ILE A 104 23.31 17.26 -11.36
C ILE A 104 23.16 18.35 -10.29
N GLY A 105 22.06 18.31 -9.53
CA GLY A 105 21.72 19.36 -8.57
C GLY A 105 22.34 19.19 -7.18
N GLN A 106 22.60 17.95 -6.76
CA GLN A 106 23.12 17.65 -5.40
C GLN A 106 24.48 16.93 -5.41
N ASN A 107 25.04 16.62 -6.58
CA ASN A 107 26.28 15.84 -6.74
C ASN A 107 26.27 14.51 -5.94
N ASN A 108 25.09 13.89 -5.80
CA ASN A 108 24.88 12.71 -4.96
C ASN A 108 24.65 11.45 -5.82
N ILE A 109 25.75 10.96 -6.40
CA ILE A 109 25.72 9.77 -7.27
C ILE A 109 25.30 8.51 -6.49
N LYS A 110 25.77 8.34 -5.24
CA LYS A 110 25.40 7.16 -4.44
C LYS A 110 23.91 7.14 -4.10
N GLY A 111 23.34 8.31 -3.79
CA GLY A 111 21.92 8.48 -3.52
C GLY A 111 21.02 8.34 -4.74
N SER A 112 21.54 8.49 -5.96
CA SER A 112 20.77 8.34 -7.19
C SER A 112 20.62 6.89 -7.66
N LEU A 113 21.53 5.99 -7.25
CA LEU A 113 21.53 4.57 -7.67
C LEU A 113 20.20 3.84 -7.43
N PRO A 114 19.51 3.98 -6.27
CA PRO A 114 18.20 3.35 -6.06
C PRO A 114 17.14 3.76 -7.09
N TYR A 115 17.23 4.95 -7.66
CA TYR A 115 16.26 5.50 -8.60
C TYR A 115 16.42 4.99 -10.05
N PHE A 116 17.51 4.31 -10.39
CA PHE A 116 17.63 3.67 -11.71
C PHE A 116 16.74 2.44 -11.84
N MET A 117 16.59 1.68 -10.76
CA MET A 117 15.72 0.49 -10.69
C MET A 117 14.82 0.58 -9.45
N PRO A 118 13.89 1.55 -9.39
CA PRO A 118 13.18 1.94 -8.17
C PRO A 118 12.29 0.84 -7.57
N ILE A 119 11.90 -0.13 -8.39
CA ILE A 119 11.10 -1.28 -7.96
C ILE A 119 11.97 -2.32 -7.27
N ILE A 120 13.16 -2.60 -7.83
CA ILE A 120 14.09 -3.60 -7.30
C ILE A 120 14.77 -3.06 -6.04
N SER A 121 15.14 -1.78 -6.05
CA SER A 121 15.73 -1.07 -4.89
C SER A 121 14.74 -0.81 -3.76
N ASN A 122 13.44 -1.07 -3.98
CA ASN A 122 12.35 -0.81 -3.03
C ASN A 122 12.22 0.67 -2.63
N GLU A 123 12.75 1.60 -3.45
CA GLU A 123 12.67 3.05 -3.21
C GLU A 123 11.21 3.53 -3.19
N PHE A 124 10.39 2.97 -4.09
CA PHE A 124 8.94 3.13 -4.08
C PHE A 124 8.26 1.87 -3.53
N TRP A 125 8.39 1.67 -2.22
CA TRP A 125 7.93 0.49 -1.50
C TRP A 125 6.52 0.02 -1.90
N PHE A 126 5.57 0.95 -2.03
CA PHE A 126 4.20 0.62 -2.37
C PHE A 126 4.08 0.06 -3.79
N ILE A 127 4.81 0.62 -4.76
CA ILE A 127 4.80 0.12 -6.15
C ILE A 127 5.39 -1.28 -6.21
N SER A 128 6.50 -1.52 -5.50
CA SER A 128 7.11 -2.86 -5.41
C SER A 128 6.14 -3.88 -4.83
N CYS A 129 5.50 -3.57 -3.71
CA CYS A 129 4.45 -4.41 -3.12
C CYS A 129 3.28 -4.63 -4.10
N TYR A 130 2.80 -3.58 -4.76
CA TYR A 130 1.68 -3.65 -5.69
C TYR A 130 1.96 -4.55 -6.90
N PHE A 131 3.18 -4.52 -7.43
CA PHE A 131 3.58 -5.38 -8.56
C PHE A 131 3.54 -6.86 -8.16
N VAL A 132 4.10 -7.19 -6.99
CA VAL A 132 4.07 -8.57 -6.48
C VAL A 132 2.62 -8.99 -6.19
N LEU A 133 1.80 -8.13 -5.59
CA LEU A 133 0.38 -8.41 -5.35
C LEU A 133 -0.37 -8.66 -6.65
N CYS A 134 -0.13 -7.88 -7.71
CA CYS A 134 -0.71 -8.15 -9.02
C CYS A 134 -0.29 -9.51 -9.58
N GLY A 135 0.97 -9.90 -9.41
CA GLY A 135 1.46 -11.22 -9.84
C GLY A 135 0.85 -12.38 -9.05
N VAL A 136 0.63 -12.19 -7.75
CA VAL A 136 0.05 -13.20 -6.84
C VAL A 136 -1.48 -13.20 -6.89
N SER A 137 -2.13 -12.13 -7.38
CA SER A 137 -3.59 -12.01 -7.42
C SER A 137 -4.32 -13.14 -8.15
N PRO A 138 -3.84 -13.72 -9.27
CA PRO A 138 -4.51 -14.86 -9.91
C PRO A 138 -4.59 -16.08 -9.01
N LEU A 139 -3.56 -16.33 -8.21
CA LEU A 139 -3.54 -17.43 -7.25
C LEU A 139 -4.48 -17.15 -6.08
N LEU A 140 -4.43 -15.93 -5.52
CA LEU A 140 -5.32 -15.52 -4.43
C LEU A 140 -6.80 -15.60 -4.85
N ASN A 141 -7.13 -15.13 -6.05
CA ASN A 141 -8.48 -15.21 -6.59
C ASN A 141 -8.96 -16.66 -6.70
N ARG A 142 -8.12 -17.59 -7.18
CA ARG A 142 -8.46 -19.03 -7.24
C ARG A 142 -8.64 -19.65 -5.85
N LEU A 143 -7.84 -19.24 -4.87
CA LEU A 143 -7.98 -19.73 -3.49
C LEU A 143 -9.32 -19.31 -2.88
N VAL A 144 -9.72 -18.04 -3.08
CA VAL A 144 -11.01 -17.53 -2.60
C VAL A 144 -12.17 -18.24 -3.29
N ASP A 145 -12.11 -18.39 -4.62
CA ASP A 145 -13.20 -18.99 -5.40
C ASP A 145 -13.45 -20.46 -5.06
N ASN A 146 -12.44 -21.17 -4.53
CA ASN A 146 -12.54 -22.57 -4.12
C ASN A 146 -12.84 -22.77 -2.62
N MET A 147 -12.92 -21.72 -1.82
CA MET A 147 -13.20 -21.81 -0.39
C MET A 147 -14.66 -21.54 -0.06
N SER A 148 -15.21 -22.30 0.89
CA SER A 148 -16.52 -21.98 1.47
C SER A 148 -16.45 -20.69 2.28
N LYS A 149 -17.56 -19.92 2.31
CA LYS A 149 -17.63 -18.66 3.09
C LYS A 149 -17.23 -18.84 4.56
N LYS A 150 -17.52 -20.01 5.15
CA LYS A 150 -17.16 -20.34 6.54
C LYS A 150 -15.64 -20.49 6.70
N ASN A 151 -15.00 -21.28 5.84
CA ASN A 151 -13.54 -21.48 5.89
C ASN A 151 -12.79 -20.19 5.59
N PHE A 152 -13.33 -19.41 4.65
CA PHE A 152 -12.81 -18.09 4.32
C PHE A 152 -12.83 -17.13 5.52
N LYS A 153 -13.93 -17.07 6.27
CA LYS A 153 -14.00 -16.29 7.52
C LYS A 153 -12.99 -16.75 8.57
N TYR A 154 -12.79 -18.06 8.73
CA TYR A 154 -11.77 -18.57 9.65
C TYR A 154 -10.35 -18.21 9.21
N LEU A 155 -10.06 -18.27 7.92
CA LEU A 155 -8.77 -17.83 7.37
C LEU A 155 -8.53 -16.35 7.68
N LEU A 156 -9.52 -15.49 7.42
CA LEU A 156 -9.43 -14.06 7.67
C LEU A 156 -9.24 -13.76 9.17
N LEU A 157 -9.98 -14.46 10.05
CA LEU A 157 -9.82 -14.34 11.50
C LEU A 157 -8.42 -14.78 11.95
N CYS A 158 -7.91 -15.89 11.44
CA CYS A 158 -6.57 -16.38 11.73
C CYS A 158 -5.51 -15.35 11.32
N CYS A 159 -5.60 -14.83 10.09
CA CYS A 159 -4.73 -13.76 9.62
C CYS A 159 -4.81 -12.50 10.49
N LEU A 160 -6.01 -12.07 10.89
CA LEU A 160 -6.16 -10.91 11.78
C LEU A 160 -5.46 -11.12 13.13
N VAL A 161 -5.63 -12.30 13.73
CA VAL A 161 -5.02 -12.64 15.02
C VAL A 161 -3.50 -12.73 14.88
N VAL A 162 -2.98 -13.38 13.85
CA VAL A 162 -1.53 -13.60 13.67
C VAL A 162 -0.80 -12.32 13.24
N PHE A 163 -1.36 -11.51 12.36
CA PHE A 163 -0.66 -10.35 11.83
C PHE A 163 -0.91 -9.07 12.61
N TYR A 164 -2.09 -8.89 13.20
CA TYR A 164 -2.41 -7.69 13.99
C TYR A 164 -2.42 -7.98 15.48
N GLY A 165 -3.12 -9.03 15.93
CA GLY A 165 -3.22 -9.37 17.36
C GLY A 165 -1.86 -9.70 17.97
N TRP A 166 -1.13 -10.62 17.34
CA TRP A 166 0.20 -11.04 17.80
C TRP A 166 1.24 -9.94 17.65
N ALA A 167 1.21 -9.16 16.56
CA ALA A 167 2.11 -8.02 16.39
C ALA A 167 1.89 -6.95 17.49
N THR A 168 0.63 -6.66 17.82
CA THR A 168 0.26 -5.75 18.91
C THR A 168 0.72 -6.29 20.25
N PHE A 169 0.50 -7.58 20.52
CA PHE A 169 0.99 -8.23 21.74
C PHE A 169 2.51 -8.11 21.86
N ASN A 170 3.27 -8.48 20.82
CA ASN A 170 4.73 -8.35 20.86
C ASN A 170 5.19 -6.91 21.03
N TYR A 171 4.52 -5.96 20.40
CA TYR A 171 4.85 -4.54 20.54
C TYR A 171 4.68 -4.08 22.00
N ILE A 172 3.57 -4.44 22.65
CA ILE A 172 3.28 -4.08 24.05
C ILE A 172 4.34 -4.67 24.99
N PHE A 173 4.75 -5.92 24.77
CA PHE A 173 5.73 -6.61 25.60
C PHE A 173 7.19 -6.43 25.14
N ASN A 174 7.42 -5.57 24.14
CA ASN A 174 8.73 -5.32 23.54
C ASN A 174 9.46 -6.60 23.05
N PHE A 175 8.68 -7.56 22.55
CA PHE A 175 9.18 -8.77 21.91
C PHE A 175 9.45 -8.53 20.42
N ARG A 176 10.32 -9.36 19.84
CA ARG A 176 10.60 -9.31 18.40
C ARG A 176 9.34 -9.68 17.62
N GLN A 177 8.94 -8.79 16.70
CA GLN A 177 7.84 -9.05 15.78
C GLN A 177 8.27 -10.06 14.71
N PHE A 178 7.34 -10.91 14.27
CA PHE A 178 7.58 -11.84 13.17
C PHE A 178 7.79 -11.13 11.83
N VAL A 179 7.06 -10.03 11.60
CA VAL A 179 7.16 -9.22 10.39
C VAL A 179 7.24 -7.75 10.81
N PRO A 180 8.41 -7.10 10.67
CA PRO A 180 8.58 -5.69 11.04
C PRO A 180 8.15 -4.76 9.90
N ASP A 181 6.94 -4.95 9.38
CA ASP A 181 6.40 -4.17 8.24
C ASP A 181 5.41 -3.08 8.65
N PHE A 182 5.18 -2.90 9.96
CA PHE A 182 4.25 -1.93 10.55
C PHE A 182 2.84 -1.97 9.92
N GLY A 183 2.39 -3.13 9.44
CA GLY A 183 1.06 -3.27 8.83
C GLY A 183 0.99 -2.90 7.34
N GLY A 184 2.08 -2.40 6.75
CA GLY A 184 2.14 -1.96 5.36
C GLY A 184 2.76 -2.97 4.38
N GLY A 185 3.22 -4.12 4.86
CA GLY A 185 3.86 -5.10 3.99
C GLY A 185 2.89 -5.94 3.18
N ILE A 186 3.47 -6.71 2.27
CA ILE A 186 2.72 -7.51 1.30
C ILE A 186 1.79 -8.54 1.94
N ILE A 187 2.15 -9.05 3.12
CA ILE A 187 1.37 -10.05 3.84
C ILE A 187 0.03 -9.44 4.28
N ASN A 188 0.08 -8.24 4.86
CA ASN A 188 -1.12 -7.49 5.27
C ASN A 188 -2.02 -7.16 4.06
N PHE A 189 -1.42 -6.73 2.96
CA PHE A 189 -2.16 -6.42 1.73
C PHE A 189 -2.78 -7.64 1.06
N SER A 190 -2.18 -8.82 1.21
CA SER A 190 -2.76 -10.08 0.72
C SER A 190 -4.08 -10.40 1.43
N ILE A 191 -4.20 -10.06 2.72
CA ILE A 191 -5.44 -10.20 3.50
C ILE A 191 -6.55 -9.31 2.93
N PHE A 192 -6.21 -8.09 2.50
CA PHE A 192 -7.19 -7.15 1.96
C PHE A 192 -7.73 -7.56 0.59
N ILE A 193 -6.93 -8.26 -0.22
CA ILE A 193 -7.38 -8.79 -1.52
C ILE A 193 -8.41 -9.91 -1.33
N PHE A 194 -8.35 -10.62 -0.21
CA PHE A 194 -9.27 -11.72 0.07
C PHE A 194 -10.72 -11.25 0.30
N ASN A 195 -10.98 -9.98 0.66
CA ASN A 195 -12.30 -9.46 1.02
C ASN A 195 -13.25 -9.29 -0.20
N ARG A 196 -13.54 -10.38 -0.91
CA ARG A 196 -14.54 -10.48 -1.95
C ARG A 196 -15.88 -10.83 -1.29
N GLU A 197 -16.87 -9.96 -1.49
CA GLU A 197 -18.28 -10.03 -1.05
C GLU A 197 -18.65 -11.23 -0.14
N ILE A 198 -18.70 -10.96 1.17
CA ILE A 198 -19.56 -11.68 2.11
C ILE A 198 -21.00 -11.58 1.63
#